data_AF-A0A8H4XGD5-F1
#
_entry.id   AF-A0A8H4XGD5-F1
#
_cell.length_a   1.000
_cell.length_b   1.000
_cell.length_c   1.000
_cell.angle_alpha   90.00
_cell.angle_beta   90.00
_cell.angle_gamma   90.00
#
_symmetry.space_group_name_H-M   'P 1'
#
loop_
_entity.id
_entity.type
_entity.pdbx_description
1 polymer ?
#
loop_
_entity_poly.entity_id
_entity_poly.type
_entity_poly.pdbx_seq_one_letter_code
_entity_poly.pdbx_strand_id
1 'polypeptide(L)'
;MTGKSGLTFTVTSVRMDLVCDGQVMHLGRFASENAASVFNSGETVEQAIDVEKRILYSRLHTAGHVLGASVRHLVKDEVKDFAELKASHFPGAAACEFQGLIDGKWKDAIQKKVD
;
A
#
# COMPACT_ATOMS: atom_id res chain seq x y z
N MET A 1 -14.44 -12.87 -1.91
CA MET A 1 -14.77 -13.77 -0.80
C MET A 1 -15.90 -14.66 -1.24
N THR A 2 -15.84 -15.95 -0.94
CA THR A 2 -16.83 -16.92 -1.43
C THR A 2 -17.31 -17.79 -0.28
N GLY A 3 -18.64 -17.80 -0.06
CA GLY A 3 -19.28 -18.65 0.94
C GLY A 3 -19.51 -20.06 0.41
N LYS A 4 -19.85 -21.01 1.29
CA LYS A 4 -20.09 -22.42 0.92
C LYS A 4 -21.22 -22.60 -0.09
N SER A 5 -22.19 -21.69 -0.10
CA SER A 5 -23.32 -21.67 -1.05
C SER A 5 -22.93 -21.20 -2.47
N GLY A 6 -21.68 -20.78 -2.68
CA GLY A 6 -21.22 -20.13 -3.91
C GLY A 6 -21.48 -18.62 -3.94
N LEU A 7 -22.13 -18.05 -2.91
CA LEU A 7 -22.32 -16.61 -2.77
C LEU A 7 -20.96 -15.90 -2.77
N THR A 8 -20.77 -14.97 -3.70
CA THR A 8 -19.50 -14.24 -3.86
C THR A 8 -19.68 -12.77 -3.49
N PHE A 9 -18.75 -12.27 -2.67
CA PHE A 9 -18.60 -10.86 -2.32
C PHE A 9 -17.28 -10.32 -2.88
N THR A 10 -17.38 -9.34 -3.77
CA THR A 10 -16.25 -8.66 -4.39
C THR A 10 -15.84 -7.46 -3.53
N VAL A 11 -14.67 -7.56 -2.91
CA VAL A 11 -14.11 -6.50 -2.07
C VAL A 11 -13.48 -5.42 -2.96
N THR A 12 -13.83 -4.17 -2.72
CA THR A 12 -13.30 -3.00 -3.44
C THR A 12 -12.41 -2.11 -2.58
N SER A 13 -12.58 -2.16 -1.24
CA SER A 13 -11.73 -1.45 -0.30
C SER A 13 -11.67 -2.18 1.04
N VAL A 14 -10.55 -2.03 1.74
CA VAL A 14 -10.31 -2.61 3.06
C VAL A 14 -9.71 -1.53 3.96
N ARG A 15 -10.18 -1.44 5.20
CA ARG A 15 -9.64 -0.51 6.19
C ARG A 15 -9.65 -1.13 7.59
N MET A 16 -8.81 -0.63 8.48
CA MET A 16 -8.97 -0.88 9.90
C MET A 16 -10.16 -0.08 10.42
N ASP A 17 -10.90 -0.64 11.36
CA ASP A 17 -11.90 0.09 12.12
C ASP A 17 -11.22 1.17 12.99
N LEU A 18 -11.86 2.33 13.14
CA LEU A 18 -11.33 3.46 13.92
C LEU A 18 -11.65 3.37 15.41
N VAL A 19 -12.68 2.59 15.77
CA VAL A 19 -13.20 2.44 17.13
C VAL A 19 -12.83 1.09 17.70
N CYS A 20 -12.94 0.03 16.90
CA CYS A 20 -12.66 -1.34 17.30
C CYS A 20 -11.27 -1.77 16.85
N ASP A 21 -10.27 -1.62 17.73
CA ASP A 21 -8.89 -1.98 17.40
C ASP A 21 -8.76 -3.45 16.94
N GLY A 22 -7.93 -3.67 15.94
CA GLY A 22 -7.73 -4.98 15.31
C GLY A 22 -8.86 -5.44 14.37
N GLN A 23 -9.98 -4.73 14.25
CA GLN A 23 -11.05 -5.10 13.32
C GLN A 23 -10.76 -4.63 11.89
N VAL A 24 -10.87 -5.55 10.92
CA VAL A 24 -10.69 -5.28 9.48
C VAL A 24 -12.04 -5.20 8.78
N MET A 25 -12.36 -4.03 8.25
CA MET A 25 -13.61 -3.74 7.53
C MET A 25 -13.42 -3.93 6.03
N HIS A 26 -14.25 -4.78 5.43
CA HIS A 26 -14.25 -5.05 3.98
C HIS A 26 -15.46 -4.41 3.31
N LEU A 27 -15.22 -3.43 2.45
CA LEU A 27 -16.23 -2.78 1.62
C LEU A 27 -16.28 -3.46 0.25
N GLY A 28 -17.48 -3.71 -0.26
CA GLY A 28 -17.66 -4.46 -1.49
C GLY A 28 -19.12 -4.64 -1.89
N ARG A 29 -19.35 -5.57 -2.83
CA ARG A 29 -20.69 -5.90 -3.34
C ARG A 29 -20.83 -7.41 -3.50
N PHE A 30 -22.01 -7.93 -3.21
CA PHE A 30 -22.38 -9.30 -3.57
C PHE A 30 -22.62 -9.39 -5.08
N ALA A 31 -22.24 -10.52 -5.69
CA ALA A 31 -22.44 -10.76 -7.11
C ALA A 31 -23.91 -11.07 -7.49
N SER A 32 -24.77 -11.33 -6.50
CA SER A 32 -26.20 -11.58 -6.71
C SER A 32 -27.00 -10.27 -6.76
N GLU A 33 -27.95 -10.17 -7.70
CA GLU A 33 -28.91 -9.07 -7.78
C GLU A 33 -29.98 -9.14 -6.68
N ASN A 34 -30.12 -10.28 -5.99
CA ASN A 34 -31.02 -10.41 -4.85
C ASN A 34 -30.40 -9.78 -3.61
N ALA A 35 -30.97 -8.64 -3.19
CA ALA A 35 -30.54 -7.86 -2.01
C ALA A 35 -30.53 -8.65 -0.68
N ALA A 36 -31.21 -9.80 -0.61
CA ALA A 36 -31.21 -10.68 0.56
C ALA A 36 -29.99 -11.60 0.68
N SER A 37 -29.12 -11.64 -0.35
CA SER A 37 -28.00 -12.58 -0.40
C SER A 37 -26.78 -12.01 0.35
N VAL A 38 -26.73 -12.24 1.66
CA VAL A 38 -25.62 -11.85 2.54
C VAL A 38 -25.01 -13.06 3.26
N PHE A 39 -23.77 -12.92 3.72
CA PHE A 39 -23.15 -13.92 4.62
C PHE A 39 -23.78 -13.84 6.01
N ASN A 40 -23.83 -14.98 6.70
CA ASN A 40 -24.27 -15.04 8.09
C ASN A 40 -23.08 -14.91 9.05
N SER A 41 -23.32 -14.35 10.23
CA SER A 41 -22.31 -14.35 11.30
C SER A 41 -21.89 -15.79 11.65
N GLY A 42 -20.58 -16.03 11.71
CA GLY A 42 -20.02 -17.36 11.95
C GLY A 42 -19.92 -18.26 10.71
N GLU A 43 -20.41 -17.80 9.55
CA GLU A 43 -20.24 -18.53 8.29
C GLU A 43 -18.76 -18.59 7.87
N THR A 44 -18.32 -19.78 7.46
CA THR A 44 -16.99 -19.95 6.87
C THR A 44 -17.01 -19.43 5.44
N VAL A 45 -16.10 -18.49 5.13
CA VAL A 45 -15.87 -17.97 3.79
C VAL A 45 -14.42 -18.20 3.36
N GLU A 46 -14.21 -18.44 2.08
CA GLU A 46 -12.90 -18.42 1.46
C GLU A 46 -12.55 -17.01 1.01
N GLN A 47 -11.32 -16.59 1.29
CA GLN A 47 -10.80 -15.29 0.89
C GLN A 47 -9.66 -15.47 -0.10
N ALA A 48 -9.75 -14.77 -1.22
CA ALA A 48 -8.68 -14.66 -2.20
C ALA A 48 -8.36 -13.18 -2.40
N ILE A 49 -7.08 -12.87 -2.54
CA ILE A 49 -6.60 -11.54 -2.85
C ILE A 49 -6.04 -11.52 -4.27
N ASP A 50 -6.02 -10.34 -4.87
CA ASP A 50 -5.24 -10.09 -6.08
C ASP A 50 -3.75 -10.14 -5.72
N VAL A 51 -3.10 -11.26 -6.07
CA VAL A 51 -1.71 -11.55 -5.71
C VAL A 51 -0.74 -10.60 -6.42
N GLU A 52 -0.99 -10.30 -7.70
CA GLU A 52 -0.13 -9.41 -8.48
C GLU A 52 -0.17 -7.99 -7.91
N LYS A 53 -1.38 -7.50 -7.61
CA LYS A 53 -1.56 -6.22 -6.92
C LYS A 53 -0.88 -6.21 -5.55
N ARG A 54 -1.05 -7.28 -4.75
CA ARG A 54 -0.41 -7.38 -3.43
C ARG A 54 1.13 -7.36 -3.52
N ILE A 55 1.71 -8.01 -4.53
CA ILE A 55 3.16 -8.00 -4.76
C ILE A 55 3.62 -6.62 -5.21
N LEU A 56 2.91 -5.98 -6.16
CA LEU A 56 3.26 -4.65 -6.65
C LEU A 56 3.30 -3.62 -5.51
N TYR A 57 2.26 -3.55 -4.68
CA TYR A 57 2.21 -2.61 -3.55
C TYR A 57 3.33 -2.88 -2.54
N SER A 58 3.64 -4.16 -2.29
CA SER A 58 4.75 -4.56 -1.42
C SER A 58 6.10 -4.09 -1.96
N ARG A 59 6.34 -4.28 -3.27
CA ARG A 59 7.57 -3.86 -3.94
C ARG A 59 7.73 -2.34 -3.90
N LEU A 60 6.67 -1.58 -4.13
CA LEU A 60 6.71 -0.11 -4.06
C LEU A 60 7.02 0.39 -2.65
N HIS A 61 6.47 -0.27 -1.62
CA HIS A 61 6.78 0.06 -0.23
C HIS A 61 8.26 -0.20 0.08
N THR A 62 8.77 -1.39 -0.25
CA THR A 62 10.18 -1.73 -0.04
C THR A 62 11.11 -0.81 -0.85
N ALA A 63 10.77 -0.51 -2.11
CA ALA A 63 11.54 0.42 -2.94
C ALA A 63 11.59 1.82 -2.33
N GLY A 64 10.49 2.28 -1.72
CA GLY A 64 10.46 3.54 -0.98
C GLY A 64 11.48 3.58 0.17
N HIS A 65 11.59 2.51 0.97
CA HIS A 65 12.61 2.40 2.03
C HIS A 65 14.03 2.40 1.48
N VAL A 66 14.27 1.62 0.42
CA VAL A 66 15.61 1.53 -0.22
C VAL A 66 16.03 2.87 -0.83
N LEU A 67 15.10 3.57 -1.48
CA LEU A 67 15.30 4.91 -2.02
C LEU A 67 15.57 5.92 -0.90
N GLY A 68 14.73 5.94 0.15
CA GLY A 68 14.88 6.82 1.31
C GLY A 68 16.25 6.66 1.99
N ALA A 69 16.67 5.41 2.23
CA ALA A 69 17.97 5.11 2.80
C ALA A 69 19.13 5.59 1.91
N SER A 70 19.00 5.43 0.58
CA SER A 70 20.02 5.85 -0.39
C SER A 70 20.16 7.37 -0.46
N VAL A 71 19.03 8.09 -0.52
CA VAL A 71 18.99 9.55 -0.47
C VAL A 71 19.62 10.06 0.82
N ARG A 72 19.18 9.54 1.98
CA ARG A 72 19.73 9.92 3.28
C ARG A 72 21.25 9.69 3.34
N HIS A 73 21.73 8.55 2.87
CA HIS A 73 23.15 8.23 2.92
C HIS A 73 24.01 9.18 2.07
N LEU A 74 23.51 9.62 0.92
CA LEU A 74 24.26 10.45 -0.02
C LEU A 74 24.12 11.95 0.24
N VAL A 75 22.98 12.39 0.78
CA VAL A 75 22.54 13.80 0.71
C VAL A 75 22.42 14.47 2.08
N LYS A 76 22.25 13.70 3.17
CA LYS A 76 21.90 14.27 4.49
C LYS A 76 22.87 15.34 5.01
N ASP A 77 24.16 15.19 4.71
CA ASP A 77 25.22 16.08 5.21
C ASP A 77 25.46 17.28 4.27
N GLU A 78 24.86 17.24 3.07
CA GLU A 78 25.02 18.22 1.99
C GLU A 78 23.83 19.19 1.92
N VAL A 79 22.68 18.78 2.44
CA VAL A 79 21.44 19.57 2.44
C VAL A 79 21.14 20.06 3.86
N LYS A 80 21.10 21.39 4.01
CA LYS A 80 20.73 22.02 5.28
C LYS A 80 19.33 21.58 5.73
N ASP A 81 19.21 21.24 7.00
CA ASP A 81 17.97 20.82 7.67
C ASP A 81 17.31 19.59 7.00
N PHE A 82 18.12 18.70 6.40
CA PHE A 82 17.63 17.47 5.76
C PHE A 82 16.78 16.63 6.73
N ALA A 83 15.58 16.27 6.27
CA ALA A 83 14.67 15.38 6.97
C ALA A 83 13.84 14.58 5.96
N GLU A 84 13.49 13.36 6.31
CA GLU A 84 12.48 12.58 5.60
C GLU A 84 11.09 13.08 6.01
N LEU A 85 10.21 13.35 5.04
CA LEU A 85 8.90 13.92 5.28
C LEU A 85 7.80 12.88 5.07
N LYS A 86 7.27 12.83 3.85
CA LYS A 86 6.15 11.98 3.46
C LYS A 86 6.61 10.94 2.47
N ALA A 87 5.87 9.85 2.40
CA ALA A 87 6.01 8.90 1.33
C ALA A 87 4.63 8.45 0.87
N SER A 88 4.51 8.24 -0.44
CA SER A 88 3.43 7.51 -1.06
C SER A 88 4.02 6.27 -1.72
N HIS A 89 3.38 5.13 -1.53
CA HIS A 89 3.75 3.87 -2.18
C HIS A 89 2.63 3.37 -3.09
N PHE A 90 1.69 4.26 -3.44
CA PHE A 90 0.57 3.92 -4.30
C PHE A 90 1.04 3.80 -5.77
N PRO A 91 0.64 2.76 -6.51
CA PRO A 91 1.00 2.64 -7.93
C PRO A 91 0.59 3.86 -8.75
N GLY A 92 1.50 4.36 -9.60
CA GLY A 92 1.27 5.56 -10.41
C GLY A 92 1.47 6.89 -9.67
N ALA A 93 1.64 6.86 -8.34
CA ALA A 93 1.89 8.04 -7.51
C ALA A 93 2.90 7.73 -6.38
N ALA A 94 3.83 6.81 -6.61
CA ALA A 94 4.84 6.43 -5.63
C ALA A 94 5.96 7.47 -5.59
N ALA A 95 6.24 8.02 -4.41
CA ALA A 95 7.21 9.09 -4.21
C ALA A 95 7.69 9.14 -2.74
N CYS A 96 8.87 9.70 -2.54
CA CYS A 96 9.42 10.06 -1.23
C CYS A 96 9.72 11.57 -1.22
N GLU A 97 9.30 12.26 -0.18
CA GLU A 97 9.52 13.70 0.02
C GLU A 97 10.57 13.92 1.10
N PHE A 98 11.46 14.87 0.87
CA PHE A 98 12.54 15.24 1.79
C PHE A 98 12.57 16.76 1.96
N GLN A 99 12.99 17.22 3.13
CA GLN A 99 13.18 18.63 3.44
C GLN A 99 14.46 19.16 2.76
N GLY A 100 14.37 20.34 2.14
CA GLY A 100 15.48 21.04 1.50
C GLY A 100 15.56 20.84 -0.01
N LEU A 101 16.53 21.49 -0.65
CA LEU A 101 16.76 21.39 -2.09
C LEU A 101 17.77 20.27 -2.39
N ILE A 102 17.27 19.14 -2.88
CA ILE A 102 18.13 18.07 -3.42
C ILE A 102 18.41 18.40 -4.89
N ASP A 103 19.62 18.88 -5.15
CA ASP A 103 20.06 19.22 -6.51
C ASP A 103 20.02 17.99 -7.44
N GLY A 104 19.66 18.20 -8.71
CA GLY A 104 19.55 17.15 -9.71
C GLY A 104 20.83 16.35 -9.93
N LYS A 105 22.01 16.90 -9.57
CA LYS A 105 23.30 16.21 -9.62
C LYS A 105 23.33 14.89 -8.83
N TRP A 106 22.45 14.74 -7.84
CA TRP A 106 22.40 13.53 -7.01
C TRP A 106 21.65 12.36 -7.66
N LYS A 107 20.87 12.60 -8.72
CA LYS A 107 19.99 11.59 -9.33
C LYS A 107 20.75 10.33 -9.75
N ASP A 108 21.84 10.48 -10.48
CA ASP A 108 22.62 9.35 -10.99
C ASP A 108 23.26 8.53 -9.87
N ALA A 109 23.78 9.21 -8.84
CA ALA A 109 24.38 8.55 -7.68
C ALA A 109 23.33 7.79 -6.84
N ILE A 110 22.13 8.35 -6.69
CA ILE A 110 21.00 7.69 -6.01
C ILE A 110 20.55 6.48 -6.83
N GLN A 111 20.34 6.62 -8.14
CA GLN A 111 19.91 5.53 -9.02
C GLN A 111 20.90 4.35 -8.96
N LYS A 112 22.19 4.64 -9.10
CA LYS A 112 23.25 3.62 -9.02
C LYS A 112 23.28 2.86 -7.68
N LYS A 113 22.74 3.44 -6.61
CA LYS A 113 22.75 2.81 -5.27
C LYS A 113 21.53 1.92 -5.03
N VAL A 114 20.48 2.08 -5.83
CA VAL A 114 19.24 1.29 -5.73
C VAL A 114 19.09 0.24 -6.84
N ASP A 115 19.90 0.32 -7.89
CA ASP A 115 20.10 -0.72 -8.91
C ASP A 115 20.87 -1.93 -8.37
#